data_AF-A0A8B6LND8-F1
#
_entry.id   AF-A0A8B6LND8-F1
#
_cell.length_a   1.000
_cell.length_b   1.000
_cell.length_c   1.000
_cell.angle_alpha   90.00
_cell.angle_beta   90.00
_cell.angle_gamma   90.00
#
_symmetry.space_group_name_H-M   'P 1'
#
loop_
_entity.id
_entity.type
_entity.pdbx_description
1 polymer ?
#
loop_
_entity_poly.entity_id
_entity_poly.type
_entity_poly.pdbx_seq_one_letter_code
_entity_poly.pdbx_strand_id
1 'polypeptide(L)'
;MFRAPRSLPPLEYLLSSIRSSANTPQSIARYLGISERTLARWRADEQAPRPVMLALYWESEWGIAHLHTDAINEAQHARSWVATMERECERLRGVIAKLESAEGWESANSPVFNVA
;
A
#
# COMPACT_ATOMS: atom_id res chain seq x y z
N MET A 1 1.61 11.78 3.46
CA MET A 1 3.09 11.65 3.37
C MET A 1 3.39 10.85 2.10
N PHE A 2 4.36 11.25 1.27
CA PHE A 2 4.73 10.48 0.07
C PHE A 2 5.21 9.08 0.48
N ARG A 3 4.75 8.01 -0.18
CA ARG A 3 5.21 6.63 0.03
C ARG A 3 6.62 6.36 -0.51
N ALA A 4 7.37 7.42 -0.83
CA ALA A 4 8.69 7.32 -1.41
C ALA A 4 9.68 6.72 -0.40
N PRO A 5 10.56 5.80 -0.83
CA PRO A 5 11.58 5.23 0.04
C PRO A 5 12.54 6.33 0.54
N ARG A 6 13.02 6.15 1.77
CA ARG A 6 13.98 7.09 2.39
C ARG A 6 15.40 6.87 1.88
N SER A 7 15.78 5.61 1.68
CA SER A 7 17.05 5.18 1.10
C SER A 7 16.82 4.59 -0.29
N LEU A 8 17.75 4.86 -1.20
CA LEU A 8 17.71 4.34 -2.56
C LEU A 8 18.97 3.51 -2.81
N PRO A 9 18.86 2.38 -3.53
CA PRO A 9 20.03 1.66 -4.01
C PRO A 9 20.89 2.55 -4.94
N PRO A 10 22.18 2.22 -5.11
CA PRO A 10 23.02 2.87 -6.12
C PRO A 10 22.40 2.73 -7.52
N LEU A 11 22.70 3.68 -8.41
CA LEU A 11 22.07 3.74 -9.72
C LEU A 11 22.23 2.44 -10.52
N GLU A 12 23.39 1.80 -10.47
CA GLU A 12 23.65 0.57 -11.23
C GLU A 12 22.81 -0.62 -10.76
N TYR A 13 22.48 -0.67 -9.46
CA TYR A 13 21.55 -1.67 -8.92
C TYR A 13 20.13 -1.45 -9.45
N LEU A 14 19.70 -0.19 -9.50
CA LEU A 14 18.40 0.15 -10.08
C LEU A 14 18.35 -0.21 -11.57
N LEU A 15 19.37 0.15 -12.34
CA LEU A 15 19.41 -0.13 -13.78
C LEU A 15 19.50 -1.64 -14.08
N SER A 16 20.24 -2.41 -13.29
CA SER A 16 20.35 -3.87 -13.47
C SER A 16 19.06 -4.61 -13.09
N SER A 17 18.27 -4.08 -12.15
CA SER A 17 17.00 -4.67 -11.74
C SER A 17 15.86 -4.50 -12.76
N ILE A 18 15.96 -3.51 -13.65
CA ILE A 18 14.94 -3.26 -14.66
C ILE A 18 15.06 -4.36 -15.73
N ARG A 19 14.15 -5.32 -15.66
CA ARG A 19 14.04 -6.43 -16.62
C ARG A 19 13.63 -5.93 -18.00
N SER A 20 14.59 -5.41 -18.76
CA SER A 20 14.42 -5.19 -20.19
C SER A 20 15.31 -6.15 -20.97
N SER A 21 14.71 -6.84 -21.94
CA SER A 21 15.40 -7.66 -22.93
C SER A 21 16.39 -6.86 -23.80
N ALA A 22 16.43 -5.54 -23.68
CA ALA A 22 17.40 -4.64 -24.30
C ALA A 22 18.02 -3.70 -23.24
N ASN A 23 18.82 -4.26 -22.33
CA ASN A 23 19.61 -3.52 -21.32
C ASN A 23 20.82 -2.81 -21.96
N THR A 24 20.59 -2.09 -23.06
CA THR A 24 21.62 -1.26 -23.72
C THR A 24 21.51 0.18 -23.20
N PRO A 25 22.63 0.90 -23.03
CA PRO A 25 22.61 2.31 -22.61
C PRO A 25 21.69 3.18 -23.48
N GLN A 26 21.61 2.88 -24.78
CA GLN A 26 20.74 3.54 -25.76
C GLN A 26 19.26 3.38 -25.40
N SER A 27 18.84 2.16 -25.06
CA SER A 27 17.45 1.83 -24.71
C SER A 27 17.04 2.54 -23.43
N ILE A 28 17.91 2.50 -22.42
CA ILE A 28 17.70 3.16 -21.13
C ILE A 28 17.62 4.68 -21.31
N ALA A 29 18.56 5.27 -22.03
CA ALA A 29 18.59 6.71 -22.26
C ALA A 29 17.32 7.18 -23.01
N ARG A 30 16.87 6.41 -24.02
CA ARG A 30 15.63 6.67 -24.74
C ARG A 30 14.40 6.57 -23.83
N TYR A 31 14.32 5.51 -23.02
CA TYR A 31 13.23 5.32 -22.08
C TYR A 31 13.12 6.46 -21.07
N LEU A 32 14.27 6.93 -20.56
CA LEU A 32 14.34 8.05 -19.63
C LEU A 32 14.21 9.43 -20.30
N GLY A 33 14.19 9.51 -21.63
CA GLY A 33 14.12 10.78 -22.36
C GLY A 33 15.39 11.64 -22.23
N ILE A 34 16.56 11.03 -22.05
CA ILE A 34 17.84 11.70 -21.87
C ILE A 34 18.87 11.30 -22.92
N SER A 35 19.99 12.03 -22.99
CA SER A 35 21.13 11.64 -23.82
C SER A 35 21.93 10.49 -23.18
N GLU A 36 22.56 9.65 -23.99
CA GLU A 36 23.50 8.61 -23.53
C GLU A 36 24.68 9.21 -22.75
N ARG A 37 25.12 10.42 -23.10
CA ARG A 37 26.16 11.15 -22.36
C ARG A 37 25.70 11.48 -20.94
N THR A 38 24.44 11.88 -20.77
CA THR A 38 23.85 12.15 -19.45
C THR A 38 23.81 10.88 -18.61
N LEU A 39 23.35 9.77 -19.22
CA LEU A 39 23.32 8.46 -18.56
C LEU A 39 24.72 7.98 -18.16
N ALA A 40 25.71 8.11 -19.05
CA ALA A 40 27.10 7.74 -18.80
C ALA A 40 27.71 8.54 -17.64
N ARG A 41 27.44 9.84 -17.57
CA ARG A 41 27.84 10.69 -16.44
C ARG A 41 27.22 10.19 -15.13
N TRP A 42 25.91 9.95 -15.11
CA TRP A 42 25.24 9.45 -13.90
C TRP A 42 25.75 8.07 -13.46
N ARG A 43 26.09 7.19 -14.40
CA ARG A 43 26.73 5.91 -14.09
C ARG A 43 28.12 6.09 -13.48
N ALA A 44 28.93 7.01 -14.01
CA ALA A 44 30.25 7.30 -13.45
C ALA A 44 30.17 7.86 -12.03
N ASP A 45 29.14 8.65 -11.74
CA ASP A 45 28.88 9.22 -10.41
C ASP A 45 28.09 8.27 -9.49
N GLU A 46 27.72 7.07 -9.97
CA GLU A 46 26.76 6.12 -9.35
C GLU A 46 25.42 6.73 -8.90
N GLN A 47 25.07 7.91 -9.41
CA GLN A 47 23.98 8.72 -8.91
C GLN A 47 23.33 9.55 -10.02
N ALA A 48 21.99 9.58 -9.98
CA ALA A 48 21.17 10.45 -10.81
C ALA A 48 20.39 11.46 -9.93
N PRO A 49 19.79 12.51 -10.51
CA PRO A 49 18.89 13.39 -9.77
C PRO A 49 17.83 12.59 -9.01
N ARG A 50 17.52 13.01 -7.79
CA ARG A 50 16.62 12.27 -6.88
C ARG A 50 15.27 11.86 -7.52
N PRO A 51 14.58 12.70 -8.32
CA PRO A 51 13.35 12.29 -8.99
C PRO A 51 13.54 11.11 -9.95
N VAL A 52 14.68 11.05 -10.66
CA VAL A 52 15.02 9.95 -11.57
C VAL A 52 15.28 8.67 -10.78
N MET A 53 16.05 8.76 -9.70
CA MET A 53 16.32 7.61 -8.82
C MET A 53 15.03 7.04 -8.24
N LEU A 54 14.08 7.90 -7.85
CA LEU A 54 12.76 7.50 -7.37
C LEU A 54 11.92 6.83 -8.46
N ALA A 55 11.93 7.36 -9.69
CA ALA A 55 11.22 6.74 -10.82
C ALA A 55 11.78 5.34 -11.11
N LEU A 56 13.09 5.22 -11.22
CA LEU A 56 13.77 3.93 -11.43
C LEU A 56 13.50 2.93 -10.30
N TYR A 57 13.43 3.40 -9.05
CA TYR A 57 13.06 2.57 -7.92
C TYR A 57 11.65 1.98 -8.06
N TRP A 58 10.66 2.77 -8.49
CA TRP A 58 9.29 2.25 -8.64
C TRP A 58 9.13 1.27 -9.80
N GLU A 59 9.95 1.38 -10.84
CA GLU A 59 10.02 0.40 -11.94
C GLU A 59 10.83 -0.86 -11.58
N SER A 60 11.64 -0.81 -10.53
CA SER A 60 12.46 -1.94 -10.08
C SER A 60 11.65 -3.02 -9.36
N GLU A 61 12.28 -4.20 -9.19
CA GLU A 61 11.73 -5.27 -8.35
C GLU A 61 11.45 -4.82 -6.91
N TRP A 62 12.25 -3.90 -6.36
CA TRP A 62 12.04 -3.37 -5.01
C TRP A 62 10.78 -2.52 -4.93
N GLY A 63 10.54 -1.68 -5.93
CA GLY A 63 9.32 -0.86 -6.02
C GLY A 63 8.07 -1.73 -6.12
N ILE A 64 8.10 -2.74 -6.98
CA ILE A 64 7.01 -3.70 -7.14
C ILE A 64 6.76 -4.47 -5.83
N ALA A 65 7.82 -4.96 -5.19
CA ALA A 65 7.71 -5.68 -3.91
C ALA A 65 7.14 -4.79 -2.80
N HIS A 66 7.52 -3.51 -2.76
CA HIS A 66 6.97 -2.52 -1.83
C HIS A 66 5.47 -2.34 -2.05
N LEU A 67 5.03 -2.09 -3.28
CA LEU A 67 3.60 -1.93 -3.61
C LEU A 67 2.79 -3.17 -3.27
N HIS A 68 3.33 -4.36 -3.57
CA HIS A 68 2.68 -5.62 -3.28
C HIS A 68 2.53 -5.87 -1.78
N THR A 69 3.58 -5.58 -1.01
CA THR A 69 3.56 -5.70 0.46
C THR A 69 2.53 -4.76 1.07
N ASP A 70 2.48 -3.51 0.62
CA ASP A 70 1.48 -2.52 1.04
C ASP A 70 0.07 -3.01 0.76
N ALA A 71 -0.20 -3.50 -0.45
CA ALA A 71 -1.52 -3.99 -0.85
C ALA A 71 -1.97 -5.19 -0.01
N ILE A 72 -1.07 -6.13 0.27
CA ILE A 72 -1.36 -7.29 1.13
C ILE A 72 -1.66 -6.83 2.56
N ASN A 73 -0.84 -5.95 3.12
CA ASN A 73 -1.02 -5.46 4.48
C ASN A 73 -2.36 -4.72 4.62
N GLU A 74 -2.69 -3.85 3.66
CA GLU A 74 -3.95 -3.12 3.64
C GLU A 74 -5.16 -4.07 3.56
N ALA A 75 -5.10 -5.10 2.70
CA ALA A 75 -6.15 -6.10 2.60
C ALA A 75 -6.31 -6.92 3.90
N GLN A 76 -5.20 -7.31 4.54
CA GLN A 76 -5.23 -8.04 5.81
C GLN A 76 -5.79 -7.18 6.95
N HIS A 77 -5.40 -5.90 7.01
CA HIS A 77 -5.95 -4.95 7.97
C HIS A 77 -7.45 -4.78 7.78
N ALA A 78 -7.93 -4.58 6.55
CA ALA A 78 -9.35 -4.45 6.26
C ALA A 78 -10.15 -5.70 6.69
N ARG A 79 -9.66 -6.90 6.38
CA ARG A 79 -10.29 -8.16 6.81
C ARG A 79 -10.34 -8.28 8.33
N SER A 80 -9.24 -7.96 9.01
CA SER A 80 -9.14 -8.04 10.46
C SER A 80 -10.07 -7.03 11.15
N TRP A 81 -10.21 -5.85 10.55
CA TRP A 81 -11.13 -4.81 11.02
C TRP A 81 -12.57 -5.27 10.93
N VAL A 82 -13.01 -5.78 9.76
CA VAL A 82 -14.36 -6.30 9.56
C VAL A 82 -14.67 -7.43 10.55
N ALA A 83 -13.79 -8.43 10.66
CA ALA A 83 -13.98 -9.55 11.59
C ALA A 83 -14.03 -9.12 13.05
N THR A 84 -13.35 -8.03 13.42
CA THR A 84 -13.43 -7.47 14.77
C THR A 84 -14.76 -6.76 14.99
N MET A 85 -15.22 -6.00 13.99
CA MET A 85 -16.49 -5.29 14.06
C MET A 85 -17.68 -6.25 14.11
N GLU A 86 -17.64 -7.34 13.35
CA GLU A 86 -18.67 -8.40 13.37
C GLU A 86 -18.75 -9.06 14.76
N ARG A 87 -17.60 -9.40 15.36
CA ARG A 87 -17.55 -9.96 16.71
C ARG A 87 -18.11 -8.99 17.75
N GLU A 88 -17.82 -7.71 17.61
CA GLU A 88 -18.32 -6.69 18.53
C GLU A 88 -19.84 -6.48 18.36
N CYS A 89 -20.35 -6.43 17.13
CA CYS A 89 -21.79 -6.41 16.87
C CYS A 89 -22.51 -7.62 17.46
N GLU A 90 -21.94 -8.82 17.29
CA GLU A 90 -22.51 -10.05 17.85
C GLU A 90 -22.51 -10.02 19.38
N ARG A 91 -21.39 -9.57 19.98
CA ARG A 91 -21.28 -9.39 21.43
C ARG A 91 -22.34 -8.40 21.95
N LEU A 92 -22.51 -7.25 21.28
CA LEU A 92 -23.49 -6.24 21.67
C LEU A 92 -24.93 -6.73 21.51
N ARG A 93 -25.25 -7.41 20.41
CA ARG A 93 -26.56 -8.07 20.23
C ARG A 93 -26.83 -9.07 21.34
N GLY A 94 -25.84 -9.89 21.70
CA GLY A 94 -25.96 -10.83 22.81
C GLY A 94 -26.18 -10.17 24.17
N VAL A 95 -25.56 -9.00 24.42
CA VAL A 95 -25.82 -8.21 25.62
C VAL A 95 -27.24 -7.64 25.61
N ILE A 96 -27.68 -7.05 24.50
CA ILE A 96 -29.03 -6.50 24.34
C ILE A 96 -30.07 -7.58 24.58
N ALA A 97 -29.96 -8.75 23.93
CA ALA A 97 -30.90 -9.86 24.10
C ALA A 97 -30.97 -10.35 25.56
N LYS A 98 -29.84 -10.35 26.28
CA LYS A 98 -29.82 -10.68 27.72
C LYS A 98 -30.52 -9.63 28.57
N LEU A 99 -30.35 -8.35 28.26
CA LEU A 99 -31.03 -7.26 28.97
C LEU A 99 -32.53 -7.26 28.69
N GLU A 100 -32.94 -7.42 27.43
CA GLU A 100 -34.34 -7.53 27.01
C GLU A 100 -35.07 -8.75 27.61
N SER A 101 -34.34 -9.85 27.86
CA SER A 101 -34.90 -11.04 28.52
C SER A 101 -34.90 -10.97 30.04
N ALA A 102 -33.97 -10.22 30.64
CA ALA A 102 -33.88 -10.02 32.09
C ALA A 102 -34.85 -8.93 32.58
N GLU A 103 -35.07 -7.89 31.78
CA GLU A 103 -36.11 -6.91 32.04
C GLU A 103 -37.39 -7.34 31.29
N GLY A 104 -38.40 -7.85 32.01
CA GLY A 104 -39.76 -7.86 31.48
C GLY A 104 -40.20 -6.42 31.27
N TRP A 105 -40.04 -5.87 30.06
CA TRP A 105 -40.28 -4.45 29.78
C TRP A 105 -41.74 -4.05 30.06
N GLU A 106 -41.96 -3.46 31.24
CA GLU A 106 -43.01 -2.47 31.56
C GLU A 106 -42.42 -1.05 31.67
N SER A 107 -41.33 -0.75 30.95
CA SER A 107 -40.60 0.53 31.02
C SER A 107 -40.90 1.47 29.84
N ALA A 108 -40.87 2.78 30.10
CA ALA A 108 -41.62 3.85 29.42
C ALA A 108 -41.30 4.14 27.93
N ASN A 109 -40.26 3.54 27.34
CA ASN A 109 -39.83 3.83 25.97
C ASN A 109 -40.25 2.77 24.92
N SER A 110 -41.04 1.77 25.33
CA SER A 110 -41.47 0.66 24.47
C SER A 110 -42.12 1.01 23.11
N PRO A 111 -42.79 2.16 22.86
CA PRO A 111 -43.43 2.38 21.56
C PRO A 111 -42.52 2.90 20.44
N VAL A 112 -41.24 3.23 20.69
CA VAL A 112 -40.38 3.85 19.65
C VAL A 112 -39.81 2.84 18.63
N PHE A 113 -39.83 1.54 18.93
CA PHE A 113 -39.19 0.52 18.10
C PHE A 113 -40.14 -0.50 17.45
N ASN A 114 -41.43 -0.18 17.31
CA ASN A 114 -42.31 -0.99 16.48
C ASN A 114 -42.11 -0.63 15.00
N VAL A 115 -41.15 -1.28 14.34
CA VAL A 115 -41.08 -1.33 12.87
C VAL A 115 -41.75 -2.64 12.44
N ALA A 116 -42.93 -2.49 11.82
CA ALA A 116 -43.68 -3.56 11.18
C ALA A 116 -42.98 -4.11 9.93
#